data_AF-A0AA35JAT0-F1
#
_entry.id   AF-A0AA35JAT0-F1
#
_cell.length_a   1.000
_cell.length_b   1.000
_cell.length_c   1.000
_cell.angle_alpha   90.00
_cell.angle_beta   90.00
_cell.angle_gamma   90.00
#
_symmetry.space_group_name_H-M   'P 1'
#
loop_
_entity.id
_entity.type
_entity.pdbx_description
1 polymer ?
#
loop_
_entity_poly.entity_id
_entity_poly.type
_entity_poly.pdbx_seq_one_letter_code
_entity_poly.pdbx_strand_id
1 'polypeptide(L)'
;MLNNDKAQDVTIDSVTISDSYTPPKNPIVLCHGLSGFDKLILIPSVFQLTTLISNSIVHNMTENFMQDEEDESDKKYPNLVEIEYWIGVKKFLQSKGCTVITTKVPGFGSIEERATALDAQLRKEVQKIDSKDKRHSLNLIAHSMGGLDCRYLISNIKNRGYDILSLTTISTPHRGSEMADYVVDLFENLNSLHVPQKILPISFYQLTTTYMKYFNLVTPNSPKVSYFSYGCSFVPKWYNVFCTPWKIVYQRSKGRPNDGLVTIDSSRWGEYRGTLKGMDHLDVINWKNKFQDDWSKYFHTGTVGEKVDILNFYLKITDDLAKKGF
;
A
#
# COMPACT_ATOMS: atom_id res chain seq x y z
N MET A 1 -6.12 -27.83 -14.36
CA MET A 1 -7.54 -27.46 -14.44
C MET A 1 -7.72 -26.18 -13.64
N LEU A 2 -8.00 -25.07 -14.31
CA LEU A 2 -8.24 -23.76 -13.68
C LEU A 2 -9.65 -23.78 -13.09
N ASN A 3 -9.77 -23.87 -11.76
CA ASN A 3 -11.04 -23.60 -11.11
C ASN A 3 -11.34 -22.11 -11.27
N ASN A 4 -12.21 -21.81 -12.23
CA ASN A 4 -12.96 -20.57 -12.29
C ASN A 4 -13.97 -20.57 -11.14
N ASP A 5 -13.49 -20.37 -9.92
CA ASP A 5 -14.36 -19.95 -8.84
C ASP A 5 -14.80 -18.53 -9.16
N LYS A 6 -16.05 -18.40 -9.61
CA LYS A 6 -16.79 -17.14 -9.59
C LYS A 6 -16.92 -16.70 -8.13
N ALA A 7 -15.85 -16.13 -7.58
CA ALA A 7 -15.89 -15.43 -6.31
C ALA A 7 -16.94 -14.32 -6.47
N GLN A 8 -18.07 -14.50 -5.77
CA GLN A 8 -19.13 -13.49 -5.71
C GLN A 8 -18.50 -12.12 -5.48
N ASP A 9 -19.00 -11.10 -6.19
CA ASP A 9 -18.60 -9.71 -6.00
C ASP A 9 -19.11 -9.20 -4.65
N VAL A 10 -18.49 -9.68 -3.56
CA VAL A 10 -18.81 -9.27 -2.19
C VAL A 10 -18.49 -7.78 -2.10
N THR A 11 -19.53 -6.99 -1.97
CA THR A 11 -19.44 -5.55 -1.75
C THR A 11 -19.45 -5.27 -0.25
N ILE A 12 -18.56 -4.39 0.21
CA ILE A 12 -18.48 -3.94 1.59
C ILE A 12 -18.94 -2.48 1.61
N ASP A 13 -20.21 -2.28 1.96
CA ASP A 13 -20.82 -0.95 2.07
C ASP A 13 -20.81 -0.44 3.53
N SER A 14 -20.74 -1.36 4.50
CA SER A 14 -20.55 -1.04 5.92
C SER A 14 -19.75 -2.14 6.61
N VAL A 15 -19.13 -1.80 7.74
CA VAL A 15 -18.37 -2.74 8.57
C VAL A 15 -19.01 -2.81 9.94
N THR A 16 -19.68 -3.93 10.21
CA THR A 16 -20.23 -4.23 11.54
C THR A 16 -19.20 -5.05 12.33
N ILE A 17 -18.93 -4.63 13.56
CA ILE A 17 -18.00 -5.33 14.47
C ILE A 17 -18.83 -6.03 15.54
N SER A 18 -18.46 -7.27 15.86
CA SER A 18 -19.05 -8.02 16.97
C SER A 18 -18.81 -7.31 18.29
N ASP A 19 -19.76 -7.36 19.22
CA ASP A 19 -19.63 -6.74 20.56
C ASP A 19 -18.43 -7.27 21.35
N SER A 20 -17.96 -8.48 21.01
CA SER A 20 -16.78 -9.14 21.57
C SER A 20 -15.59 -9.13 20.59
N TYR A 21 -14.85 -8.03 20.50
CA TYR A 21 -13.60 -7.97 19.74
C TYR A 21 -12.46 -8.69 20.46
N THR A 22 -11.70 -9.52 19.74
CA THR A 22 -10.47 -10.16 20.24
C THR A 22 -9.29 -9.79 19.33
N PRO A 23 -8.18 -9.22 19.85
CA PRO A 23 -7.03 -8.92 19.03
C PRO A 23 -6.31 -10.19 18.55
N PRO A 24 -5.70 -10.18 17.36
CA PRO A 24 -4.83 -11.27 16.89
C PRO A 24 -3.74 -11.60 17.90
N LYS A 25 -3.40 -12.89 18.00
CA LYS A 25 -2.35 -13.35 18.90
C LYS A 25 -0.97 -12.89 18.44
N ASN A 26 -0.75 -12.89 17.13
CA ASN A 26 0.54 -12.55 16.54
C ASN A 26 0.57 -11.08 16.06
N PRO A 27 1.74 -10.42 16.12
CA PRO A 27 1.87 -9.03 15.68
C PRO A 27 1.37 -8.77 14.26
N ILE A 28 0.73 -7.61 14.08
CA ILE A 28 0.34 -7.07 12.80
C ILE A 28 1.47 -6.20 12.27
N VAL A 29 1.88 -6.41 11.03
CA VAL A 29 2.82 -5.55 10.30
C VAL A 29 2.05 -4.76 9.25
N LEU A 30 2.14 -3.43 9.31
CA LEU A 30 1.58 -2.55 8.30
C LEU A 30 2.65 -2.19 7.25
N CYS A 31 2.45 -2.66 6.01
CA CYS A 31 3.39 -2.49 4.90
C CYS A 31 2.84 -1.48 3.86
N HIS A 32 3.50 -0.33 3.73
CA HIS A 32 3.05 0.76 2.85
C HIS A 32 3.43 0.52 1.37
N GLY A 33 2.73 1.22 0.47
CA GLY A 33 2.96 1.16 -0.97
C GLY A 33 4.09 2.05 -1.49
N LEU A 34 3.98 2.39 -2.79
CA LEU A 34 4.82 3.37 -3.46
C LEU A 34 4.68 4.74 -2.76
N SER A 35 5.77 5.48 -2.62
CA SER A 35 5.92 6.63 -1.70
C SER A 35 6.07 6.20 -0.23
N GLY A 36 7.29 5.81 0.11
CA GLY A 36 7.80 5.90 1.49
C GLY A 36 8.23 7.35 1.73
N PHE A 37 7.95 7.85 2.94
CA PHE A 37 8.29 9.18 3.51
C PHE A 37 7.23 10.30 3.33
N ASP A 38 6.75 10.77 4.50
CA ASP A 38 6.19 12.06 4.98
C ASP A 38 5.37 13.02 4.11
N LYS A 39 5.32 12.89 2.78
CA LYS A 39 4.41 13.68 1.93
C LYS A 39 3.94 12.84 0.76
N LEU A 40 2.66 12.48 0.80
CA LEU A 40 1.98 11.98 -0.38
C LEU A 40 1.98 13.10 -1.43
N ILE A 41 2.71 12.90 -2.51
CA ILE A 41 2.70 13.84 -3.62
C ILE A 41 1.41 13.60 -4.39
N LEU A 42 0.46 14.51 -4.21
CA LEU A 42 -0.78 14.58 -4.97
C LEU A 42 -0.51 15.27 -6.30
N ILE A 43 -0.80 14.58 -7.39
CA ILE A 43 -0.33 14.97 -8.72
C ILE A 43 -1.53 15.20 -9.64
N PRO A 44 -2.00 16.45 -9.76
CA PRO A 44 -3.16 16.79 -10.59
C PRO A 44 -2.97 16.50 -12.07
N SER A 45 -1.73 16.51 -12.57
CA SER A 45 -1.42 16.39 -14.00
C SER A 45 -0.19 15.54 -14.28
N VAL A 46 -0.16 14.89 -15.43
CA VAL A 46 0.99 14.06 -15.86
C VAL A 46 2.26 14.91 -16.02
N PHE A 47 2.13 16.19 -16.36
CA PHE A 47 3.25 17.12 -16.37
C PHE A 47 3.86 17.31 -14.96
N GLN A 48 3.02 17.53 -13.94
CA GLN A 48 3.48 17.57 -12.55
C GLN A 48 4.05 16.23 -12.07
N LEU A 49 3.55 15.10 -12.59
CA LEU A 49 4.12 13.77 -12.33
C LEU A 49 5.58 13.72 -12.80
N THR A 50 5.83 14.14 -14.04
CA THR A 50 7.20 14.18 -14.59
C THR A 50 8.10 15.15 -13.82
N THR A 51 7.59 16.31 -13.38
CA THR A 51 8.37 17.29 -12.59
C THR A 51 8.67 16.78 -11.16
N LEU A 52 7.74 16.06 -10.54
CA LEU A 52 7.92 15.55 -9.18
C LEU A 52 8.77 14.30 -9.15
N ILE A 53 8.61 13.38 -10.10
CA ILE A 53 9.55 12.26 -10.31
C ILE A 53 10.97 12.81 -10.50
N SER A 54 11.10 13.87 -11.31
CA SER A 54 12.36 14.59 -11.50
C SER A 54 12.96 15.11 -10.18
N ASN A 55 12.16 15.69 -9.28
CA ASN A 55 12.63 16.23 -8.00
C ASN A 55 12.87 15.13 -6.95
N SER A 56 12.07 14.06 -6.92
CA SER A 56 12.24 12.92 -6.01
C SER A 56 13.49 12.08 -6.32
N ILE A 57 13.90 12.00 -7.60
CA ILE A 57 15.20 11.40 -7.97
C ILE A 57 16.36 12.18 -7.33
N VAL A 58 16.27 13.51 -7.31
CA VAL A 58 17.31 14.38 -6.69
C VAL A 58 17.33 14.23 -5.18
N HIS A 59 16.16 14.11 -4.53
CA HIS A 59 16.09 13.92 -3.08
C HIS A 59 16.56 12.53 -2.63
N ASN A 60 16.23 11.45 -3.36
CA ASN A 60 16.74 10.11 -3.05
C ASN A 60 18.27 10.00 -3.25
N MET A 61 18.84 10.75 -4.20
CA MET A 61 20.30 10.83 -4.35
C MET A 61 20.98 11.54 -3.17
N THR A 62 20.28 12.47 -2.48
CA THR A 62 20.82 13.15 -1.30
C THR A 62 20.64 12.34 -0.02
N GLU A 63 19.56 11.57 0.13
CA GLU A 63 19.40 10.66 1.27
C GLU A 63 20.35 9.46 1.23
N ASN A 64 20.66 8.93 0.03
CA ASN A 64 21.69 7.89 -0.13
C ASN A 64 23.13 8.42 0.07
N PHE A 65 23.34 9.73 0.21
CA PHE A 65 24.64 10.36 0.49
C PHE A 65 24.84 10.72 1.97
N MET A 66 23.85 10.44 2.84
CA MET A 66 23.95 10.69 4.29
C MET A 66 24.02 9.40 5.12
N GLN A 67 24.68 8.37 4.59
CA GLN A 67 25.19 7.28 5.41
C GLN A 67 26.71 7.30 5.34
N ASP A 68 27.29 7.32 6.55
CA ASP A 68 28.72 7.40 6.89
C ASP A 68 29.20 8.82 7.21
N GLU A 69 28.78 9.36 8.36
CA GLU A 69 29.73 9.86 9.38
C GLU A 69 29.04 9.75 10.76
N GLU A 70 29.62 8.91 11.62
CA GLU A 70 29.44 9.03 13.07
C GLU A 70 30.05 10.37 13.49
N ASP A 71 29.25 11.34 13.93
CA ASP A 71 29.65 12.25 15.02
C ASP A 71 28.52 13.18 15.49
N GLU A 72 28.60 13.47 16.79
CA GLU A 72 27.71 14.30 17.60
C GLU A 72 27.42 15.69 17.00
N SER A 73 26.14 16.03 16.83
CA SER A 73 25.62 17.33 17.29
C SER A 73 24.09 17.42 17.14
N ASP A 74 23.45 17.74 18.25
CA ASP A 74 22.07 18.22 18.34
C ASP A 74 21.79 19.34 17.33
N LYS A 75 21.14 19.02 16.21
CA LYS A 75 20.34 19.98 15.44
C LYS A 75 18.91 19.50 15.33
N LYS A 76 18.19 19.77 16.41
CA LYS A 76 16.74 19.74 16.52
C LYS A 76 16.13 20.69 15.47
N TYR A 77 15.63 20.15 14.36
CA TYR A 77 14.73 20.87 13.47
C TYR A 77 13.36 21.01 14.17
N PRO A 78 12.96 22.19 14.67
CA PRO A 78 11.65 22.34 15.27
C PRO A 78 10.63 22.50 14.13
N ASN A 79 9.61 21.64 14.13
CA ASN A 79 8.41 21.67 13.28
C ASN A 79 8.43 20.87 11.96
N LEU A 80 9.06 19.69 11.92
CA LEU A 80 8.69 18.68 10.92
C LEU A 80 7.47 17.90 11.44
N VAL A 81 6.29 18.13 10.87
CA VAL A 81 5.10 17.29 11.10
C VAL A 81 5.32 15.99 10.31
N GLU A 82 5.76 14.93 10.98
CA GLU A 82 5.81 13.57 10.42
C GLU A 82 4.38 13.15 10.06
N ILE A 83 4.10 12.89 8.77
CA ILE A 83 2.75 12.53 8.33
C ILE A 83 2.68 11.00 8.26
N GLU A 84 1.96 10.41 9.21
CA GLU A 84 1.70 8.96 9.24
C GLU A 84 1.01 8.50 7.94
N TYR A 85 1.58 7.47 7.28
CA TYR A 85 0.99 6.86 6.07
C TYR A 85 -0.40 6.28 6.37
N TRP A 86 -0.52 5.56 7.49
CA TRP A 86 -1.77 5.01 7.98
C TRP A 86 -2.37 5.92 9.04
N ILE A 87 -3.17 6.91 8.64
CA ILE A 87 -3.62 7.97 9.56
C ILE A 87 -4.51 7.36 10.66
N GLY A 88 -4.02 7.36 11.89
CA GLY A 88 -4.77 6.90 13.06
C GLY A 88 -4.96 5.38 13.17
N VAL A 89 -4.69 4.60 12.12
CA VAL A 89 -4.90 3.14 12.10
C VAL A 89 -4.02 2.44 13.15
N LYS A 90 -2.72 2.77 13.21
CA LYS A 90 -1.80 2.17 14.18
C LYS A 90 -2.27 2.41 15.61
N LYS A 91 -2.50 3.68 15.95
CA LYS A 91 -2.97 4.10 17.29
C LYS A 91 -4.29 3.45 17.65
N PHE A 92 -5.23 3.38 16.70
CA PHE A 92 -6.53 2.75 16.90
C PHE A 92 -6.40 1.24 17.19
N LEU A 93 -5.67 0.49 16.36
CA LEU A 93 -5.46 -0.94 16.57
C LEU A 93 -4.72 -1.23 17.88
N GLN A 94 -3.72 -0.43 18.23
CA GLN A 94 -3.03 -0.54 19.52
C GLN A 94 -3.97 -0.28 20.71
N SER A 95 -4.87 0.70 20.60
CA SER A 95 -5.89 0.96 21.63
C SER A 95 -6.88 -0.20 21.82
N LYS A 96 -6.97 -1.09 20.83
CA LYS A 96 -7.77 -2.32 20.86
C LYS A 96 -6.96 -3.56 21.28
N GLY A 97 -5.69 -3.38 21.67
CA GLY A 97 -4.84 -4.46 22.20
C GLY A 97 -3.99 -5.18 21.16
N CYS A 98 -3.94 -4.72 19.91
CA CYS A 98 -3.05 -5.30 18.90
C CYS A 98 -1.59 -4.86 19.09
N THR A 99 -0.65 -5.79 18.92
CA THR A 99 0.76 -5.44 18.68
C THR A 99 0.93 -5.05 17.22
N VAL A 100 1.28 -3.78 16.95
CA VAL A 100 1.38 -3.24 15.58
C VAL A 100 2.78 -2.73 15.28
N ILE A 101 3.39 -3.29 14.23
CA ILE A 101 4.68 -2.90 13.67
C ILE A 101 4.41 -2.09 12.40
N THR A 102 5.13 -0.97 12.26
CA THR A 102 5.11 -0.13 11.05
C THR A 102 6.51 -0.11 10.44
N THR A 103 6.62 -0.45 9.16
CA THR A 103 7.90 -0.53 8.45
C THR A 103 8.04 0.62 7.45
N LYS A 104 9.27 1.04 7.16
CA LYS A 104 9.57 2.15 6.23
C LYS A 104 10.54 1.69 5.15
N VAL A 105 10.05 1.45 3.94
CA VAL A 105 10.86 0.95 2.82
C VAL A 105 11.14 2.07 1.80
N PRO A 106 12.19 1.94 0.95
CA PRO A 106 12.53 2.93 -0.07
C PRO A 106 11.33 3.30 -0.94
N GLY A 107 11.05 4.61 -1.08
CA GLY A 107 9.78 5.06 -1.65
C GLY A 107 9.56 4.75 -3.12
N PHE A 108 10.64 4.68 -3.90
CA PHE A 108 10.62 4.40 -5.34
C PHE A 108 11.56 3.26 -5.75
N GLY A 109 12.10 2.52 -4.78
CA GLY A 109 12.98 1.37 -5.02
C GLY A 109 12.25 0.21 -5.68
N SER A 110 13.02 -0.76 -6.16
CA SER A 110 12.45 -1.98 -6.74
C SER A 110 11.71 -2.82 -5.70
N ILE A 111 10.83 -3.73 -6.13
CA ILE A 111 10.14 -4.68 -5.24
C ILE A 111 11.17 -5.49 -4.43
N GLU A 112 12.29 -5.86 -5.04
CA GLU A 112 13.38 -6.61 -4.44
C GLU A 112 14.11 -5.81 -3.34
N GLU A 113 14.48 -4.57 -3.64
CA GLU A 113 15.10 -3.65 -2.69
C GLU A 113 14.16 -3.36 -1.51
N ARG A 114 12.90 -3.07 -1.79
CA ARG A 114 11.87 -2.79 -0.79
C ARG A 114 11.60 -3.99 0.10
N ALA A 115 11.48 -5.19 -0.48
CA ALA A 115 11.31 -6.42 0.29
C ALA A 115 12.54 -6.76 1.15
N THR A 116 13.75 -6.46 0.67
CA THR A 116 14.99 -6.65 1.44
C THR A 116 15.06 -5.67 2.61
N ALA A 117 14.72 -4.40 2.39
CA ALA A 117 14.62 -3.40 3.45
C ALA A 117 13.53 -3.75 4.47
N LEU A 118 12.40 -4.30 4.01
CA LEU A 118 11.32 -4.82 4.85
C LEU A 118 11.82 -5.97 5.73
N ASP A 119 12.50 -6.96 5.16
CA ASP A 119 13.06 -8.09 5.91
C ASP A 119 14.02 -7.63 7.01
N ALA A 120 14.95 -6.73 6.66
CA ALA A 120 15.94 -6.20 7.60
C ALA A 120 15.29 -5.50 8.78
N GLN A 121 14.22 -4.73 8.56
CA GLN A 121 13.46 -4.09 9.63
C GLN A 121 12.69 -5.10 10.48
N LEU A 122 12.01 -6.07 9.86
CA LEU A 122 11.27 -7.09 10.60
C LEU A 122 12.18 -7.92 11.51
N ARG A 123 13.39 -8.27 11.05
CA ARG A 123 14.38 -8.94 11.91
C ARG A 123 14.70 -8.13 13.16
N LYS A 124 14.90 -6.81 13.02
CA LYS A 124 15.18 -5.91 14.15
C LYS A 124 13.97 -5.76 15.08
N GLU A 125 12.77 -5.58 14.53
CA GLU A 125 11.55 -5.38 15.33
C GLU A 125 11.14 -6.66 16.07
N VAL A 126 11.29 -7.82 15.44
CA VAL A 126 11.03 -9.12 16.08
C VAL A 126 11.95 -9.35 17.28
N GLN A 127 13.24 -9.00 17.18
CA GLN A 127 14.18 -9.10 18.30
C GLN A 127 13.82 -8.19 19.49
N LYS A 128 13.10 -7.09 19.27
CA LYS A 128 12.65 -6.20 20.34
C LYS A 128 11.43 -6.75 21.08
N ILE A 129 10.66 -7.65 20.46
CA ILE A 129 9.40 -8.16 21.01
C ILE A 129 9.64 -9.21 22.11
N ASP A 130 10.74 -9.97 22.08
CA ASP A 130 11.06 -10.94 23.15
C ASP A 130 12.57 -11.21 23.28
N SER A 131 13.00 -11.44 24.52
CA SER A 131 14.38 -11.81 24.91
C SER A 131 14.57 -13.34 25.02
N LYS A 132 13.51 -14.14 24.78
CA LYS A 132 13.53 -15.60 24.87
C LYS A 132 13.35 -16.26 23.50
N ASP A 133 14.08 -17.35 23.26
CA ASP A 133 14.24 -18.15 22.02
C ASP A 133 12.97 -18.71 21.34
N LYS A 134 11.90 -17.93 21.17
CA LYS A 134 10.72 -18.33 20.39
C LYS A 134 10.75 -17.65 19.03
N ARG A 135 10.68 -18.48 17.98
CA ARG A 135 10.48 -18.01 16.61
C ARG A 135 9.13 -17.29 16.52
N HIS A 136 9.16 -16.01 16.16
CA HIS A 136 7.95 -15.18 16.10
C HIS A 136 7.19 -15.41 14.80
N SER A 137 5.87 -15.39 14.88
CA SER A 137 4.97 -15.41 13.75
C SER A 137 4.37 -14.02 13.54
N LEU A 138 4.17 -13.61 12.29
CA LEU A 138 3.68 -12.28 11.93
C LEU A 138 2.49 -12.36 10.96
N ASN A 139 1.59 -11.37 11.04
CA ASN A 139 0.50 -11.17 10.10
C ASN A 139 0.74 -9.86 9.34
N LEU A 140 0.83 -9.94 8.01
CA LEU A 140 1.10 -8.76 7.17
C LEU A 140 -0.21 -8.17 6.68
N ILE A 141 -0.38 -6.86 6.81
CA ILE A 141 -1.43 -6.08 6.16
C ILE A 141 -0.75 -5.04 5.27
N ALA A 142 -0.97 -5.13 3.97
CA ALA A 142 -0.22 -4.38 2.98
C ALA A 142 -1.13 -3.60 2.05
N HIS A 143 -0.73 -2.38 1.73
CA HIS A 143 -1.47 -1.52 0.80
C HIS A 143 -0.67 -1.32 -0.50
N SER A 144 -1.37 -1.32 -1.64
CA SER A 144 -0.79 -0.96 -2.94
C SER A 144 0.47 -1.79 -3.23
N MET A 145 1.58 -1.18 -3.65
CA MET A 145 2.86 -1.86 -3.92
C MET A 145 3.40 -2.68 -2.73
N GLY A 146 3.04 -2.33 -1.48
CA GLY A 146 3.49 -3.04 -0.30
C GLY A 146 3.07 -4.51 -0.29
N GLY A 147 1.95 -4.84 -0.94
CA GLY A 147 1.51 -6.23 -1.09
C GLY A 147 2.42 -7.04 -2.03
N LEU A 148 3.07 -6.39 -3.01
CA LEU A 148 4.05 -7.02 -3.89
C LEU A 148 5.37 -7.24 -3.13
N ASP A 149 5.81 -6.26 -2.35
CA ASP A 149 6.99 -6.38 -1.46
C ASP A 149 6.82 -7.57 -0.52
N CYS A 150 5.65 -7.71 0.11
CA CYS A 150 5.33 -8.82 1.00
C CYS A 150 5.34 -10.16 0.27
N ARG A 151 4.78 -10.23 -0.94
CA ARG A 151 4.82 -11.46 -1.74
C ARG A 151 6.24 -11.86 -2.10
N TYR A 152 7.08 -10.90 -2.50
CA TYR A 152 8.49 -11.15 -2.78
C TYR A 152 9.24 -11.61 -1.52
N LEU A 153 9.03 -10.91 -0.40
CA LEU A 153 9.57 -11.30 0.91
C LEU A 153 9.24 -12.75 1.22
N ILE A 154 7.97 -13.13 1.15
CA ILE A 154 7.50 -14.48 1.46
C ILE A 154 8.13 -15.53 0.56
N SER A 155 8.10 -15.30 -0.76
CA SER A 155 8.53 -16.27 -1.77
C SER A 155 10.05 -16.42 -1.84
N ASN A 156 10.78 -15.31 -1.86
CA ASN A 156 12.17 -15.28 -2.32
C ASN A 156 13.19 -15.11 -1.20
N ILE A 157 12.86 -14.38 -0.13
CA ILE A 157 13.79 -14.16 0.97
C ILE A 157 13.73 -15.33 1.95
N LYS A 158 14.80 -16.11 2.08
CA LYS A 158 14.86 -17.28 2.97
C LYS A 158 15.51 -16.94 4.32
N ASN A 159 15.42 -17.86 5.28
CA ASN A 159 16.13 -17.79 6.57
C ASN A 159 15.91 -16.47 7.35
N ARG A 160 14.65 -16.05 7.46
CA ARG A 160 14.24 -14.75 8.02
C ARG A 160 14.31 -14.66 9.55
N GLY A 161 14.36 -15.80 10.26
CA GLY A 161 14.31 -15.83 11.73
C GLY A 161 12.91 -15.62 12.33
N TYR A 162 11.90 -15.38 11.49
CA TYR A 162 10.49 -15.31 11.84
C TYR A 162 9.64 -16.05 10.78
N ASP A 163 8.38 -16.28 11.11
CA ASP A 163 7.37 -16.85 10.22
C ASP A 163 6.33 -15.79 9.85
N ILE A 164 5.74 -15.96 8.67
CA ILE A 164 4.61 -15.17 8.22
C ILE A 164 3.44 -16.13 8.14
N LEU A 165 2.33 -15.83 8.83
CA LEU A 165 1.14 -16.69 8.85
C LEU A 165 0.12 -16.23 7.81
N SER A 166 -0.01 -14.91 7.64
CA SER A 166 -0.96 -14.32 6.71
C SER A 166 -0.40 -13.11 5.98
N LEU A 167 -0.92 -12.88 4.78
CA LEU A 167 -0.79 -11.64 4.02
C LEU A 167 -2.18 -11.19 3.58
N THR A 168 -2.61 -10.04 4.10
CA THR A 168 -3.81 -9.34 3.64
C THR A 168 -3.39 -8.16 2.78
N THR A 169 -3.79 -8.14 1.52
CA THR A 169 -3.53 -7.01 0.61
C THR A 169 -4.76 -6.15 0.39
N ILE A 170 -4.57 -4.84 0.29
CA ILE A 170 -5.63 -3.85 0.05
C ILE A 170 -5.19 -3.03 -1.16
N SER A 171 -5.98 -3.05 -2.24
CA SER A 171 -5.69 -2.30 -3.47
C SER A 171 -4.31 -2.56 -4.08
N THR A 172 -3.74 -3.75 -3.88
CA THR A 172 -2.45 -4.12 -4.46
C THR A 172 -2.59 -4.47 -5.96
N PRO A 173 -1.79 -3.89 -6.86
CA PRO A 173 -1.85 -4.18 -8.29
C PRO A 173 -1.19 -5.53 -8.64
N HIS A 174 -1.79 -6.65 -8.22
CA HIS A 174 -1.22 -7.99 -8.45
C HIS A 174 -1.13 -8.39 -9.92
N ARG A 175 -1.88 -7.74 -10.81
CA ARG A 175 -1.80 -7.89 -12.27
C ARG A 175 -1.35 -6.60 -12.95
N GLY A 176 -0.74 -5.70 -12.20
CA GLY A 176 -0.28 -4.39 -12.64
C GLY A 176 -1.37 -3.34 -12.66
N SER A 177 -1.00 -2.15 -13.12
CA SER A 177 -1.87 -0.99 -13.23
C SER A 177 -1.79 -0.44 -14.64
N GLU A 178 -2.94 -0.22 -15.27
CA GLU A 178 -3.03 0.46 -16.56
C GLU A 178 -2.53 1.91 -16.48
N MET A 179 -2.53 2.51 -15.29
CA MET A 179 -1.90 3.81 -15.03
C MET A 179 -0.38 3.70 -15.11
N ALA A 180 0.22 2.64 -14.56
CA ALA A 180 1.67 2.41 -14.66
C ALA A 180 2.08 2.20 -16.12
N ASP A 181 1.31 1.40 -16.89
CA ASP A 181 1.51 1.25 -18.33
C ASP A 181 1.48 2.63 -19.03
N TYR A 182 0.52 3.49 -18.68
CA TYR A 182 0.41 4.83 -19.29
C TYR A 182 1.61 5.72 -18.99
N VAL A 183 2.09 5.71 -17.74
CA VAL A 183 3.27 6.51 -17.35
C VAL A 183 4.52 6.05 -18.09
N VAL A 184 4.71 4.73 -18.20
CA VAL A 184 5.85 4.15 -18.94
C VAL A 184 5.76 4.53 -20.43
N ASP A 185 4.61 4.31 -21.07
CA ASP A 185 4.41 4.66 -22.49
C ASP A 185 4.70 6.15 -22.74
N LEU A 186 4.20 7.03 -21.88
CA LEU A 186 4.41 8.46 -22.03
C LEU A 186 5.89 8.82 -21.92
N PHE A 187 6.58 8.25 -20.93
CA PHE A 187 7.99 8.52 -20.71
C PHE A 187 8.87 8.02 -21.87
N GLU A 188 8.59 6.82 -22.38
CA GLU A 188 9.29 6.27 -23.56
C GLU A 188 9.06 7.11 -24.82
N ASN A 189 7.82 7.57 -25.05
CA ASN A 189 7.51 8.47 -26.15
C ASN A 189 8.25 9.81 -26.03
N LEU A 190 8.37 10.39 -24.83
CA LEU A 190 9.11 11.64 -24.62
C LEU A 190 10.62 11.48 -24.84
N ASN A 191 11.20 10.34 -24.46
CA ASN A 191 12.61 10.03 -24.72
C ASN A 191 12.90 9.93 -26.23
N SER A 192 11.98 9.38 -27.02
CA SER A 192 12.13 9.28 -28.47
C SER A 192 12.23 10.65 -29.17
N LEU A 193 11.68 11.70 -28.54
CA LEU A 193 11.68 13.08 -29.03
C LEU A 193 12.96 13.86 -28.66
N HIS A 194 14.00 13.19 -28.13
CA HIS A 194 15.28 13.80 -27.71
C HIS A 194 15.14 14.94 -26.70
N VAL A 195 14.04 14.97 -25.95
CA VAL A 195 13.90 15.87 -24.80
C VAL A 195 14.80 15.32 -23.69
N PRO A 196 15.77 16.10 -23.16
CA PRO A 196 16.61 15.62 -22.06
C PRO A 196 15.74 15.36 -20.82
N GLN A 197 15.50 14.08 -20.49
CA GLN A 197 14.69 13.68 -19.33
C GLN A 197 15.44 12.73 -18.39
N LYS A 198 15.08 12.81 -17.11
CA LYS A 198 15.57 11.96 -16.02
C LYS A 198 14.90 10.59 -16.06
N ILE A 199 15.66 9.52 -15.82
CA ILE A 199 15.22 8.12 -15.84
C ILE A 199 14.00 7.90 -14.93
N LEU A 200 12.92 7.33 -15.46
CA LEU A 200 11.74 6.94 -14.68
C LEU A 200 12.13 5.88 -13.63
N PRO A 201 11.74 6.01 -12.34
CA PRO A 201 12.10 5.03 -11.33
C PRO A 201 11.62 3.61 -11.65
N ILE A 202 12.46 2.62 -11.33
CA ILE A 202 12.21 1.20 -11.64
C ILE A 202 10.86 0.69 -11.11
N SER A 203 10.40 1.22 -9.98
CA SER A 203 9.10 0.89 -9.40
C SER A 203 7.93 1.10 -10.35
N PHE A 204 7.93 2.14 -11.20
CA PHE A 204 6.86 2.34 -12.18
C PHE A 204 6.84 1.23 -13.24
N TYR A 205 8.01 0.83 -13.74
CA TYR A 205 8.12 -0.30 -14.67
C TYR A 205 7.66 -1.61 -14.04
N GLN A 206 7.96 -1.82 -12.75
CA GLN A 206 7.54 -3.01 -12.03
C GLN A 206 6.04 -3.04 -11.71
N LEU A 207 5.34 -1.91 -11.77
CA LEU A 207 3.88 -1.86 -11.59
C LEU A 207 3.09 -2.05 -12.89
N THR A 208 3.77 -2.20 -14.03
CA THR A 208 3.12 -2.44 -15.34
C THR A 208 2.40 -3.79 -15.38
N THR A 209 1.36 -3.89 -16.21
CA THR A 209 0.61 -5.13 -16.42
C THR A 209 1.50 -6.22 -17.05
N THR A 210 2.47 -5.82 -17.86
CA THR A 210 3.45 -6.73 -18.47
C THR A 210 4.42 -7.29 -17.43
N TYR A 211 5.09 -6.44 -16.64
CA TYR A 211 6.04 -6.92 -15.63
C TYR A 211 5.35 -7.79 -14.58
N MET A 212 4.11 -7.46 -14.20
CA MET A 212 3.37 -8.26 -13.22
C MET A 212 3.04 -9.69 -13.67
N LYS A 213 2.98 -9.96 -14.98
CA LYS A 213 2.93 -11.35 -15.49
C LYS A 213 4.20 -12.12 -15.13
N TYR A 214 5.37 -11.52 -15.36
CA TYR A 214 6.65 -12.10 -14.99
C TYR A 214 6.78 -12.26 -13.47
N PHE A 215 6.49 -11.19 -12.72
CA PHE A 215 6.55 -11.21 -11.25
C PHE A 215 5.72 -12.35 -10.64
N ASN A 216 4.51 -12.57 -11.15
CA ASN A 216 3.63 -13.64 -10.67
C ASN A 216 4.16 -15.05 -10.95
N LEU A 217 4.94 -15.24 -12.03
CA LEU A 217 5.58 -16.53 -12.33
C LEU A 217 6.74 -16.82 -11.37
N VAL A 218 7.54 -15.81 -11.03
CA VAL A 218 8.73 -15.95 -10.17
C VAL A 218 8.47 -15.72 -8.68
N THR A 219 7.24 -15.33 -8.32
CA THR A 219 6.82 -15.06 -6.94
C THR A 219 5.54 -15.85 -6.59
N PRO A 220 5.62 -17.20 -6.59
CA PRO A 220 4.48 -18.05 -6.23
C PRO A 220 4.09 -17.92 -4.76
N ASN A 221 2.86 -18.32 -4.44
CA ASN A 221 2.40 -18.38 -3.06
C ASN A 221 3.14 -19.49 -2.29
N SER A 222 3.45 -19.21 -1.02
CA SER A 222 3.90 -20.23 -0.07
C SER A 222 2.70 -21.01 0.46
N PRO A 223 2.74 -22.35 0.50
CA PRO A 223 1.64 -23.15 1.05
C PRO A 223 1.48 -22.99 2.57
N LYS A 224 2.45 -22.35 3.24
CA LYS A 224 2.43 -22.09 4.70
C LYS A 224 1.77 -20.77 5.07
N VAL A 225 1.39 -19.94 4.09
CA VAL A 225 0.86 -18.60 4.30
C VAL A 225 -0.56 -18.51 3.77
N SER A 226 -1.46 -17.92 4.54
CA SER A 226 -2.80 -17.57 4.09
C SER A 226 -2.79 -16.22 3.38
N TYR A 227 -3.43 -16.14 2.21
CA TYR A 227 -3.47 -14.93 1.41
C TYR A 227 -4.91 -14.42 1.33
N PHE A 228 -5.12 -13.17 1.70
CA PHE A 228 -6.40 -12.48 1.62
C PHE A 228 -6.22 -11.21 0.79
N SER A 229 -7.26 -10.80 0.07
CA SER A 229 -7.22 -9.47 -0.54
C SER A 229 -8.54 -8.73 -0.58
N TYR A 230 -8.45 -7.41 -0.59
CA TYR A 230 -9.53 -6.46 -0.73
C TYR A 230 -9.25 -5.53 -1.92
N GLY A 231 -10.31 -5.19 -2.65
CA GLY A 231 -10.26 -4.18 -3.70
C GLY A 231 -11.06 -2.95 -3.33
N CYS A 232 -10.85 -1.86 -4.08
CA CYS A 232 -11.65 -0.65 -3.94
C CYS A 232 -12.20 -0.22 -5.29
N SER A 233 -13.31 0.50 -5.25
CA SER A 233 -13.80 1.18 -6.45
C SER A 233 -14.60 2.42 -6.07
N PHE A 234 -14.52 3.42 -6.93
CA PHE A 234 -15.31 4.63 -6.80
C PHE A 234 -15.53 5.28 -8.17
N VAL A 235 -16.41 6.29 -8.20
CA VAL A 235 -16.57 7.17 -9.36
C VAL A 235 -16.12 8.56 -8.92
N PRO A 236 -15.02 9.11 -9.48
CA PRO A 236 -14.51 10.41 -9.06
C PRO A 236 -15.43 11.54 -9.51
N LYS A 237 -15.58 12.53 -8.63
CA LYS A 237 -16.03 13.87 -9.04
C LYS A 237 -14.89 14.59 -9.74
N TRP A 238 -15.21 15.63 -10.53
CA TRP A 238 -14.23 16.34 -11.35
C TRP A 238 -13.04 16.93 -10.55
N TYR A 239 -13.27 17.28 -9.28
CA TYR A 239 -12.26 17.83 -8.36
C TYR A 239 -11.51 16.77 -7.56
N ASN A 240 -11.84 15.48 -7.70
CA ASN A 240 -11.07 14.42 -7.06
C ASN A 240 -9.72 14.27 -7.78
N VAL A 241 -8.67 14.13 -6.99
CA VAL A 241 -7.27 14.03 -7.41
C VAL A 241 -6.99 12.84 -8.34
N PHE A 242 -7.77 11.77 -8.20
CA PHE A 242 -7.72 10.60 -9.06
C PHE A 242 -8.69 10.70 -10.26
N CYS A 243 -9.36 11.83 -10.51
CA CYS A 243 -10.26 11.96 -11.66
C CYS A 243 -9.58 11.61 -13.00
N THR A 244 -8.38 12.16 -13.24
CA THR A 244 -7.62 11.88 -14.46
C THR A 244 -7.04 10.44 -14.47
N PRO A 245 -6.31 9.99 -13.42
CA PRO A 245 -5.84 8.61 -13.34
C PRO A 245 -6.95 7.56 -13.50
N TRP A 246 -8.10 7.76 -12.84
CA TRP A 246 -9.26 6.88 -12.92
C TRP A 246 -9.77 6.76 -14.35
N LYS A 247 -9.86 7.87 -15.10
CA LYS A 247 -10.30 7.86 -16.50
C LYS A 247 -9.33 7.09 -17.39
N ILE A 248 -8.03 7.27 -17.18
CA ILE A 248 -6.97 6.55 -17.91
C ILE A 248 -7.12 5.04 -17.65
N VAL A 249 -7.20 4.63 -16.38
CA VAL A 249 -7.39 3.23 -15.99
C VAL A 249 -8.69 2.68 -16.56
N TYR A 250 -9.80 3.41 -16.43
CA TYR A 250 -11.10 3.00 -16.93
C TYR A 250 -11.09 2.79 -18.45
N GLN A 251 -10.51 3.71 -19.22
CA GLN A 251 -10.40 3.58 -20.68
C GLN A 251 -9.51 2.41 -21.09
N ARG A 252 -8.30 2.32 -20.51
CA ARG A 252 -7.31 1.29 -20.87
C ARG A 252 -7.74 -0.12 -20.44
N SER A 253 -8.46 -0.24 -19.33
CA SER A 253 -9.03 -1.50 -18.85
C SER A 253 -10.34 -1.91 -19.56
N LYS A 254 -10.83 -1.12 -20.53
CA LYS A 254 -12.11 -1.33 -21.24
C LYS A 254 -13.33 -1.26 -20.31
N GLY A 255 -13.33 -0.26 -19.43
CA GLY A 255 -14.45 0.10 -18.57
C GLY A 255 -14.49 -0.62 -17.22
N ARG A 256 -13.37 -1.15 -16.74
CA ARG A 256 -13.34 -1.87 -15.46
C ARG A 256 -13.40 -0.90 -14.26
N PRO A 257 -14.16 -1.24 -13.20
CA PRO A 257 -14.14 -0.47 -11.96
C PRO A 257 -12.74 -0.44 -11.35
N ASN A 258 -12.35 0.72 -10.83
CA ASN A 258 -11.03 0.94 -10.25
C ASN A 258 -11.10 1.99 -9.13
N ASP A 259 -10.04 2.02 -8.32
CA ASP A 259 -9.88 2.92 -7.17
C ASP A 259 -9.11 4.21 -7.51
N GLY A 260 -8.89 4.46 -8.81
CA GLY A 260 -8.11 5.59 -9.32
C GLY A 260 -6.75 5.17 -9.87
N LEU A 261 -6.21 4.04 -9.40
CA LEU A 261 -4.91 3.53 -9.86
C LEU A 261 -4.95 2.04 -10.20
N VAL A 262 -5.78 1.26 -9.51
CA VAL A 262 -5.80 -0.19 -9.59
C VAL A 262 -7.23 -0.68 -9.83
N THR A 263 -7.40 -1.54 -10.83
CA THR A 263 -8.68 -2.20 -11.10
C THR A 263 -9.01 -3.24 -10.02
N ILE A 264 -10.30 -3.49 -9.79
CA ILE A 264 -10.73 -4.56 -8.88
C ILE A 264 -10.09 -5.89 -9.30
N ASP A 265 -10.08 -6.20 -10.61
CA ASP A 265 -9.53 -7.45 -11.15
C ASP A 265 -8.02 -7.59 -10.84
N SER A 266 -7.27 -6.50 -10.88
CA SER A 266 -5.85 -6.51 -10.49
C SER A 266 -5.66 -6.67 -8.97
N SER A 267 -6.57 -6.15 -8.15
CA SER A 267 -6.51 -6.26 -6.67
C SER A 267 -6.78 -7.66 -6.10
N ARG A 268 -7.36 -8.58 -6.88
CA ARG A 268 -7.72 -9.93 -6.42
C ARG A 268 -6.51 -10.84 -6.26
N TRP A 269 -6.28 -11.39 -5.08
CA TRP A 269 -5.24 -12.38 -4.80
C TRP A 269 -5.60 -13.25 -3.60
N GLY A 270 -5.27 -14.54 -3.67
CA GLY A 270 -5.67 -15.50 -2.64
C GLY A 270 -7.19 -15.55 -2.46
N GLU A 271 -7.64 -15.64 -1.22
CA GLU A 271 -9.06 -15.54 -0.86
C GLU A 271 -9.51 -14.08 -0.92
N TYR A 272 -10.26 -13.72 -1.97
CA TYR A 272 -10.80 -12.38 -2.11
C TYR A 272 -11.94 -12.13 -1.13
N ARG A 273 -11.79 -11.10 -0.28
CA ARG A 273 -12.68 -10.82 0.85
C ARG A 273 -13.74 -9.78 0.55
N GLY A 274 -13.54 -8.96 -0.49
CA GLY A 274 -14.56 -8.05 -0.99
C GLY A 274 -14.02 -6.73 -1.54
N THR A 275 -14.94 -5.91 -2.05
CA THR A 275 -14.69 -4.59 -2.63
C THR A 275 -15.28 -3.49 -1.75
N LEU A 276 -14.47 -2.51 -1.33
CA LEU A 276 -14.94 -1.28 -0.70
C LEU A 276 -15.44 -0.32 -1.78
N LYS A 277 -16.76 -0.09 -1.84
CA LYS A 277 -17.36 0.84 -2.81
C LYS A 277 -17.32 2.28 -2.29
N GLY A 278 -17.21 3.22 -3.23
CA GLY A 278 -17.12 4.64 -2.93
C GLY A 278 -15.77 5.06 -2.33
N MET A 279 -14.76 4.18 -2.37
CA MET A 279 -13.42 4.43 -1.83
C MET A 279 -12.38 4.49 -2.93
N ASP A 280 -11.56 5.54 -2.89
CA ASP A 280 -10.38 5.68 -3.74
C ASP A 280 -9.14 5.04 -3.08
N HIS A 281 -8.02 5.04 -3.82
CA HIS A 281 -6.77 4.43 -3.41
C HIS A 281 -6.16 5.03 -2.13
N LEU A 282 -6.58 6.23 -1.69
CA LEU A 282 -6.10 6.88 -0.46
C LEU A 282 -7.11 6.80 0.69
N ASP A 283 -8.39 6.67 0.37
CA ASP A 283 -9.44 6.45 1.35
C ASP A 283 -9.08 5.27 2.26
N VAL A 284 -8.56 4.17 1.71
CA VAL A 284 -8.19 2.96 2.48
C VAL A 284 -7.06 3.10 3.49
N ILE A 285 -6.28 4.18 3.42
CA ILE A 285 -5.24 4.52 4.41
C ILE A 285 -5.66 5.70 5.29
N ASN A 286 -6.95 6.02 5.29
CA ASN A 286 -7.62 7.05 6.08
C ASN A 286 -7.17 8.49 5.77
N TRP A 287 -6.63 8.73 4.57
CA TRP A 287 -6.08 10.05 4.21
C TRP A 287 -7.16 11.13 4.02
N LYS A 288 -8.34 10.76 3.55
CA LYS A 288 -9.42 11.71 3.28
C LYS A 288 -10.02 12.33 4.54
N ASN A 289 -10.03 11.64 5.68
CA ASN A 289 -10.51 12.21 6.93
C ASN A 289 -9.66 13.43 7.35
N LYS A 290 -8.35 13.41 7.13
CA LYS A 290 -7.50 14.58 7.41
C LYS A 290 -7.74 15.75 6.45
N PHE A 291 -7.90 15.48 5.14
CA PHE A 291 -8.20 16.52 4.16
C PHE A 291 -9.62 17.09 4.30
N GLN A 292 -10.61 16.26 4.64
CA GLN A 292 -11.98 16.71 4.90
C GLN A 292 -12.10 17.45 6.23
N ASP A 293 -11.42 17.02 7.29
CA ASP A 293 -11.37 17.76 8.55
C ASP A 293 -10.67 19.11 8.37
N ASP A 294 -9.59 19.17 7.58
CA ASP A 294 -8.90 20.41 7.29
C ASP A 294 -9.74 21.32 6.36
N TRP A 295 -10.42 20.80 5.33
CA TRP A 295 -11.28 21.59 4.44
C TRP A 295 -12.63 22.00 5.03
N SER A 296 -13.28 21.15 5.84
CA SER A 296 -14.58 21.45 6.47
C SER A 296 -14.47 22.56 7.51
N LYS A 297 -13.29 22.75 8.12
CA LYS A 297 -12.96 23.92 8.94
C LYS A 297 -12.96 25.23 8.17
N TYR A 298 -12.66 25.23 6.86
CA TYR A 298 -12.63 26.43 6.02
C TYR A 298 -13.92 26.67 5.24
N PHE A 299 -14.65 25.60 4.87
CA PHE A 299 -15.88 25.69 4.11
C PHE A 299 -16.93 24.81 4.78
N HIS A 300 -17.89 25.43 5.48
CA HIS A 300 -19.04 24.77 6.10
C HIS A 300 -19.84 23.97 5.07
N THR A 301 -19.43 22.74 4.80
CA THR A 301 -20.07 21.83 3.85
C THR A 301 -20.48 20.59 4.61
N GLY A 302 -21.80 20.37 4.66
CA GLY A 302 -22.44 19.31 5.44
C GLY A 302 -22.08 17.91 4.98
N THR A 303 -22.03 17.03 5.98
CA THR A 303 -22.24 15.56 5.97
C THR A 303 -22.04 14.85 4.63
N VAL A 304 -20.82 14.34 4.46
CA VAL A 304 -20.47 13.37 3.41
C VAL A 304 -21.09 12.03 3.82
N GLY A 305 -21.94 11.49 2.94
CA GLY A 305 -22.72 10.27 3.19
C GLY A 305 -21.91 9.07 3.65
N GLU A 306 -22.61 8.13 4.31
CA GLU A 306 -22.09 6.91 4.96
C GLU A 306 -21.05 6.19 4.09
N LYS A 307 -19.78 6.51 4.36
CA LYS A 307 -18.62 5.78 3.86
C LYS A 307 -18.23 4.75 4.90
N VAL A 308 -17.69 3.62 4.46
CA VAL A 308 -17.05 2.64 5.36
C VAL A 308 -16.08 3.36 6.29
N ASP A 309 -16.23 3.18 7.60
CA ASP A 309 -15.25 3.66 8.56
C ASP A 309 -13.98 2.83 8.42
N ILE A 310 -12.89 3.49 8.02
CA ILE A 310 -11.61 2.83 7.75
C ILE A 310 -11.00 2.24 9.01
N LEU A 311 -11.14 2.89 10.16
CA LEU A 311 -10.63 2.36 11.42
C LEU A 311 -11.38 1.06 11.77
N ASN A 312 -12.71 1.04 11.60
CA ASN A 312 -13.50 -0.16 11.77
C ASN A 312 -13.18 -1.24 10.71
N PHE A 313 -12.85 -0.84 9.48
CA PHE A 313 -12.38 -1.78 8.45
C PHE A 313 -11.09 -2.50 8.86
N TYR A 314 -10.07 -1.78 9.37
CA TYR A 314 -8.87 -2.44 9.90
C TYR A 314 -9.19 -3.32 11.11
N LEU A 315 -10.10 -2.87 11.98
CA LEU A 315 -10.51 -3.65 13.14
C LEU A 315 -11.23 -4.94 12.74
N LYS A 316 -12.01 -4.91 11.65
CA LYS A 316 -12.60 -6.11 11.06
C LYS A 316 -11.54 -7.04 10.47
N ILE A 317 -10.52 -6.51 9.79
CA ILE A 317 -9.42 -7.35 9.28
C ILE A 317 -8.75 -8.07 10.45
N THR A 318 -8.43 -7.36 11.54
CA THR A 318 -7.77 -7.99 12.69
C THR A 318 -8.70 -8.95 13.43
N ASP A 319 -10.00 -8.66 13.54
CA ASP A 319 -10.98 -9.59 14.11
C ASP A 319 -11.12 -10.87 13.27
N ASP A 320 -11.20 -10.74 11.94
CA ASP A 320 -11.23 -11.88 11.00
C ASP A 320 -9.95 -12.73 11.15
N LEU A 321 -8.79 -12.09 11.33
CA LEU A 321 -7.52 -12.79 11.55
C LEU A 321 -7.52 -13.55 12.89
N ALA A 322 -7.93 -12.89 13.98
CA ALA A 322 -8.00 -13.51 15.30
C ALA A 322 -8.94 -14.73 15.31
N LYS A 323 -10.13 -14.61 14.70
CA LYS A 323 -11.12 -15.69 14.58
C LYS A 323 -10.61 -16.89 13.79
N LYS A 324 -9.69 -16.67 12.85
CA LYS A 324 -9.02 -17.74 12.09
C LYS A 324 -7.82 -18.34 12.83
N GLY A 325 -7.51 -17.86 14.03
CA GLY A 325 -6.43 -18.37 14.89
C GLY A 325 -5.06 -17.75 14.63
N PHE A 326 -5.02 -16.59 13.97
CA PHE A 326 -3.78 -15.88 13.67
C PHE A 326 -3.30 -14.95 14.78
#